data_AF-A0A1W9Z6F3-F1
#
_entry.id   AF-A0A1W9Z6F3-F1
#
_cell.length_a   1.000
_cell.length_b   1.000
_cell.length_c   1.000
_cell.angle_alpha   90.00
_cell.angle_beta   90.00
_cell.angle_gamma   90.00
#
_symmetry.space_group_name_H-M   'P 1'
#
loop_
_entity.id
_entity.type
_entity.pdbx_description
1 polymer ?
#
loop_
_entity_poly.entity_id
_entity_poly.type
_entity_poly.pdbx_seq_one_letter_code
_entity_poly.pdbx_strand_id
1 'polypeptide(L)' 'MAEALETGELLVSGAPDLSVHRSFAGIGISGMGKEGGREGLAEFLSIKTVSIA' A
#
# COMPACT_ATOMS: atom_id res chain seq x y z
N MET A 1 -10.02 -6.65 17.30
CA MET A 1 -10.18 -5.18 17.35
C MET A 1 -9.56 -4.52 16.13
N ALA A 2 -8.28 -4.77 15.82
CA ALA A 2 -7.63 -4.28 14.60
C ALA A 2 -8.37 -4.66 13.30
N GLU A 3 -8.78 -5.92 13.17
CA GLU A 3 -9.48 -6.43 11.98
C GLU A 3 -10.91 -5.89 11.79
N ALA A 4 -11.48 -5.24 12.80
CA ALA A 4 -12.81 -4.64 12.70
C ALA A 4 -12.77 -3.21 12.12
N LEU A 5 -11.58 -2.66 11.89
CA LEU A 5 -11.40 -1.32 11.34
C LEU A 5 -11.29 -1.38 9.82
N GLU A 6 -12.19 -0.67 9.15
CA GLU A 6 -12.10 -0.42 7.71
C GLU A 6 -11.13 0.73 7.45
N THR A 7 -9.84 0.42 7.42
CA THR A 7 -8.76 1.38 7.13
C THR A 7 -7.62 0.70 6.36
N GLY A 8 -6.90 1.47 5.55
CA GLY A 8 -5.68 0.99 4.88
C GLY A 8 -4.45 1.00 5.78
N GLU A 9 -4.51 1.71 6.91
CA GLU A 9 -3.44 1.74 7.91
C GLU A 9 -3.99 1.79 9.34
N LEU A 10 -3.32 1.05 10.23
CA LEU A 10 -3.59 1.03 11.67
C LEU A 10 -2.27 1.08 12.45
N LEU A 11 -2.12 2.11 13.26
CA LEU A 11 -1.00 2.26 14.20
C LEU A 11 -1.47 1.92 15.61
N VAL A 12 -0.75 1.01 16.28
CA VAL A 12 -1.08 0.56 17.64
C VAL A 12 -0.03 1.12 18.61
N SER A 13 -0.48 1.63 19.75
CA SER A 13 0.38 2.10 20.85
C SER A 13 1.41 3.17 20.45
N GLY A 14 1.06 4.05 19.51
CA GLY A 14 1.95 5.14 19.08
C GLY A 14 3.12 4.69 18.21
N ALA A 15 3.00 3.53 17.54
CA ALA A 15 3.95 3.12 16.52
C ALA A 15 4.18 4.25 15.50
N PRO A 16 5.45 4.51 15.10
CA PRO A 16 5.76 5.60 14.20
C PRO A 16 5.11 5.41 12.83
N ASP A 17 4.61 6.51 12.30
CA ASP A 17 4.00 6.61 10.98
C ASP A 17 5.07 6.76 9.88
N LEU A 18 4.79 6.28 8.65
CA LEU A 18 5.51 6.62 7.41
C LEU A 18 6.98 6.18 7.24
N SER A 19 7.32 4.94 7.58
CA SER A 19 8.59 4.36 7.10
C SER A 19 8.55 4.13 5.57
N VAL A 20 9.49 4.69 4.79
CA VAL A 20 9.47 4.65 3.31
C VAL A 20 9.40 3.25 2.67
N HIS A 21 9.80 2.21 3.40
CA HIS A 21 9.79 0.82 2.94
C HIS A 21 8.45 0.11 3.18
N ARG A 22 7.53 0.72 3.92
CA ARG A 22 6.17 0.23 4.17
C ARG A 22 5.23 0.82 3.13
N SER A 23 4.25 0.04 2.70
CA SER A 23 3.20 0.53 1.82
C SER A 23 2.11 1.27 2.60
N PHE A 24 1.66 2.39 2.05
CA PHE A 24 0.67 3.31 2.58
C PHE A 24 -0.46 3.47 1.56
N ALA A 25 -1.71 3.40 2.03
CA ALA A 25 -2.89 3.60 1.18
C ALA A 25 -4.14 3.92 2.01
N GLY A 26 -5.05 4.68 1.40
CA GLY A 26 -6.41 4.83 1.89
C GLY A 26 -7.35 3.74 1.33
N ILE A 27 -8.54 3.64 1.91
CA ILE A 27 -9.65 2.86 1.35
C ILE A 27 -10.91 3.72 1.27
N GLY A 28 -11.84 3.38 0.37
CA GLY A 28 -13.09 4.14 0.19
C GLY A 28 -12.85 5.53 -0.42
N ILE A 29 -13.44 6.58 0.16
CA ILE A 29 -13.30 7.95 -0.35
C ILE A 29 -11.90 8.54 -0.13
N SER A 30 -11.05 7.88 0.66
CA SER A 30 -9.68 8.32 0.94
C SER A 30 -8.74 8.15 -0.26
N GLY A 31 -9.16 7.44 -1.31
CA GLY A 31 -8.40 7.25 -2.55
C GLY A 31 -8.15 5.79 -2.89
N MET A 32 -7.37 5.58 -3.95
CA MET A 32 -6.96 4.27 -4.45
C MET A 32 -5.47 4.29 -4.80
N GLY A 33 -4.88 3.09 -4.96
CA GLY A 33 -3.44 2.92 -5.18
C GLY A 33 -2.67 2.81 -3.86
N LYS A 34 -1.40 2.40 -3.96
CA LYS A 34 -0.49 2.33 -2.82
C LYS A 34 0.76 3.17 -3.11
N GLU A 35 1.32 3.80 -2.08
CA GLU A 35 2.62 4.43 -2.15
C GLU A 35 3.57 3.81 -1.12
N GLY A 36 4.88 3.97 -1.31
CA GLY A 36 5.88 3.40 -0.41
C GLY A 36 6.02 1.88 -0.48
N GLY A 37 7.16 1.39 0.03
CA GLY A 37 7.52 -0.02 -0.06
C GLY A 37 7.59 -0.56 -1.49
N ARG A 38 7.55 -1.89 -1.64
CA ARG A 38 7.62 -2.53 -2.94
C ARG A 38 6.33 -2.36 -3.74
N GLU A 39 5.17 -2.35 -3.07
CA GLU A 39 3.88 -2.24 -3.76
C GLU A 39 3.70 -0.86 -4.38
N GLY A 40 4.21 0.21 -3.76
CA GLY A 40 4.11 1.55 -4.34
C GLY A 40 4.86 1.75 -5.65
N LEU A 41 5.85 0.89 -5.96
CA LEU A 41 6.53 0.93 -7.26
C LEU A 41 5.61 0.48 -8.40
N ALA A 42 4.61 -0.36 -8.12
CA ALA A 42 3.72 -0.89 -9.14
C ALA A 42 2.83 0.19 -9.77
N GLU A 43 2.53 1.28 -9.04
CA GLU A 43 1.75 2.40 -9.56
C GLU A 43 2.47 3.18 -10.67
N PHE A 44 3.80 3.08 -10.73
CA PHE A 44 4.65 3.85 -11.66
C PHE A 44 5.35 2.98 -12.72
N LEU A 45 5.09 1.67 -12.74
CA LEU A 45 5.71 0.73 -13.65
C LEU A 45 4.66 0.01 -14.49
N SER A 46 4.99 -0.23 -15.76
CA SER A 46 4.19 -1.08 -16.65
C SER A 46 4.83 -2.47 -16.76
N ILE A 47 4.05 -3.51 -16.51
CA ILE A 47 4.49 -4.90 -16.68
C ILE A 47 4.27 -5.32 -18.13
N LYS A 48 5.34 -5.72 -18.81
CA LYS A 48 5.29 -6.31 -20.15
C LYS A 48 5.64 -7.80 -20.09
N THR A 49 4.64 -8.66 -20.31
CA THR A 49 4.83 -10.11 -20.41
C THR A 49 5.37 -10.49 -21.79
N VAL A 50 6.38 -11.35 -21.83
CA VAL A 50 6.97 -11.90 -23.07
C VAL A 50 7.03 -13.42 -22.93
N SER A 51 6.52 -14.14 -23.93
CA SER A 51 6.52 -15.61 -23.98
C SER A 51 7.10 -16.10 -25.30
N ILE A 52 7.83 -17.21 -25.27
CA ILE A 52 8.49 -17.82 -26.42
C ILE A 52 8.02 -19.28 -26.49
N ALA A 53 7.72 -19.76 -27.70
CA ALA A 53 7.25 -21.12 -27.98
C ALA A 53 8.39 -22.14 -28.06
#